data_AF-A0A353GP98-F1
#
_entry.id   AF-A0A353GP98-F1
#
_cell.length_a   1.000
_cell.length_b   1.000
_cell.length_c   1.000
_cell.angle_alpha   90.00
_cell.angle_beta   90.00
_cell.angle_gamma   90.00
#
_symmetry.space_group_name_H-M   'P 1'
#
loop_
_entity.id
_entity.type
_entity.pdbx_description
1 polymer ?
#
loop_
_entity_poly.entity_id
_entity_poly.type
_entity_poly.pdbx_seq_one_letter_code
_entity_poly.pdbx_strand_id
1 'polypeptide(L)' 'KCVNCKLCSKKCPMSLDVHEMVKQNKLNHSECILCGECIDSCAKGAIYYRFRF' A
#
# COMPACT_ATOMS: atom_id res chain seq x y z
N LYS A 1 -10.65 -5.76 -4.25
CA LYS A 1 -11.24 -5.62 -2.89
C LYS A 1 -10.23 -6.13 -1.85
N CYS A 2 -9.93 -5.36 -0.79
CA CYS A 2 -9.00 -5.78 0.26
C CYS A 2 -9.58 -6.94 1.11
N VAL A 3 -8.73 -7.90 1.50
CA VAL A 3 -9.10 -9.08 2.33
C VAL A 3 -8.38 -9.12 3.68
N ASN A 4 -7.76 -8.00 4.09
CA ASN A 4 -7.06 -7.86 5.37
C ASN A 4 -5.94 -8.88 5.65
N CYS A 5 -5.22 -9.35 4.61
CA CYS A 5 -4.10 -10.29 4.76
C CYS A 5 -2.82 -9.67 5.34
N LYS A 6 -2.72 -8.33 5.40
CA LYS A 6 -1.60 -7.55 5.94
C LYS A 6 -0.23 -7.75 5.23
N LEU A 7 -0.21 -8.38 4.05
CA LEU A 7 1.03 -8.59 3.28
C LEU A 7 1.67 -7.28 2.82
N CYS A 8 0.86 -6.28 2.45
CA CYS A 8 1.35 -4.97 1.99
C CYS A 8 2.21 -4.25 3.04
N SER A 9 1.83 -4.29 4.33
CA SER A 9 2.65 -3.72 5.41
C SER A 9 3.94 -4.52 5.61
N LYS A 10 3.88 -5.86 5.57
CA LYS A 10 5.05 -6.73 5.71
C LYS A 10 6.09 -6.56 4.60
N LYS A 11 5.64 -6.20 3.40
CA LYS A 11 6.48 -6.03 2.21
C LYS A 11 6.95 -4.60 2.00
N CYS A 12 6.45 -3.63 2.78
CA CYS A 12 6.89 -2.26 2.63
C CYS A 12 8.33 -2.11 3.15
N PRO A 13 9.32 -1.78 2.30
CA PRO A 13 10.71 -1.63 2.74
C PRO A 13 10.90 -0.42 3.67
N MET A 14 9.99 0.55 3.61
CA MET A 14 9.94 1.72 4.50
C MET A 14 9.25 1.42 5.84
N SER A 15 8.88 0.16 6.10
CA SER A 15 8.19 -0.28 7.33
C SER A 15 6.87 0.46 7.63
N LEU A 16 6.23 1.04 6.60
CA LEU A 16 4.94 1.71 6.74
C LEU A 16 3.81 0.71 6.96
N ASP A 17 2.82 1.08 7.77
CA ASP A 17 1.61 0.28 7.92
C ASP A 17 0.62 0.52 6.77
N VAL A 18 0.98 -0.01 5.59
CA VAL A 18 0.18 0.14 4.36
C VAL A 18 -1.22 -0.42 4.52
N HIS A 19 -1.42 -1.46 5.32
CA HIS A 19 -2.73 -2.05 5.57
C HIS A 19 -3.70 -1.05 6.22
N GLU A 20 -3.27 -0.32 7.25
CA GLU A 20 -4.08 0.74 7.85
C GLU A 20 -4.24 1.93 6.90
N MET A 21 -3.21 2.29 6.14
CA MET A 21 -3.28 3.32 5.10
C MET A 21 -4.36 3.03 4.04
N VAL A 22 -4.48 1.76 3.62
CA VAL A 22 -5.52 1.31 2.68
C VAL A 22 -6.91 1.43 3.30
N LYS A 23 -7.10 1.03 4.56
CA LYS A 23 -8.38 1.17 5.26
C LYS A 23 -8.83 2.61 5.40
N GLN A 24 -7.87 3.51 5.68
CA GLN A 24 -8.12 4.94 5.82
C GLN A 24 -8.21 5.66 4.47
N ASN A 25 -7.97 4.95 3.36
CA ASN A 25 -7.89 5.51 2.02
C ASN A 25 -6.87 6.67 1.92
N LYS A 26 -5.77 6.57 2.69
CA LYS A 26 -4.68 7.56 2.79
C LYS A 26 -3.35 6.87 2.55
N LEU A 27 -3.03 6.65 1.28
CA LEU A 27 -1.77 6.04 0.85
C LEU A 27 -0.64 7.06 0.62
N ASN A 28 -0.91 8.34 0.84
CA ASN A 28 0.09 9.40 0.81
C ASN A 28 0.81 9.47 2.17
N HIS A 29 2.08 9.07 2.18
CA HIS A 29 2.95 9.19 3.34
C HIS A 29 4.26 9.82 2.92
N SER A 30 4.82 10.71 3.73
CA SER A 30 6.06 11.45 3.42
C SER A 30 7.25 10.51 3.19
N GLU A 31 7.29 9.40 3.91
CA GLU A 31 8.33 8.37 3.79
C GLU A 31 8.06 7.37 2.66
N CYS A 32 6.92 7.44 1.97
CA CYS A 32 6.63 6.54 0.86
C CYS A 32 7.47 6.93 -0.37
N ILE A 33 8.46 6.10 -0.70
CA ILE A 33 9.35 6.28 -1.87
C ILE A 33 8.74 5.77 -3.19
N LEU A 34 7.45 5.41 -3.20
CA LEU A 34 6.74 4.88 -4.37
C LEU A 34 7.35 3.61 -5.00
N CYS A 35 7.97 2.74 -4.19
CA CYS A 35 8.66 1.54 -4.69
C CYS A 35 7.76 0.45 -5.33
N GLY A 36 6.47 0.41 -5.01
CA GLY A 36 5.52 -0.53 -5.62
C GLY A 36 5.36 -1.89 -4.93
N GLU A 37 6.24 -2.27 -4.00
CA GLU A 37 6.18 -3.58 -3.30
C GLU A 37 4.81 -3.92 -2.69
N CYS A 38 4.10 -2.92 -2.14
CA CYS A 38 2.76 -3.11 -1.58
C CYS A 38 1.69 -3.38 -2.64
N ILE A 39 1.87 -2.86 -3.86
CA ILE A 39 0.99 -3.10 -5.02
C ILE A 39 1.24 -4.52 -5.53
N ASP A 40 2.51 -4.88 -5.77
CA ASP A 40 2.92 -6.17 -6.33
C ASP A 40 2.56 -7.34 -5.41
N SER A 41 2.71 -7.16 -4.10
CA SER A 41 2.33 -8.18 -3.11
C SER A 41 0.82 -8.32 -2.90
N CYS A 42 0.01 -7.39 -3.42
CA CYS A 42 -1.44 -7.41 -3.23
C CYS A 42 -2.12 -8.32 -4.27
N ALA A 43 -2.26 -9.62 -3.95
CA ALA A 43 -2.94 -10.61 -4.81
C ALA A 43 -4.41 -10.29 -5.16
N LYS A 44 -5.01 -9.27 -4.53
CA LYS A 44 -6.39 -8.82 -4.81
C LYS A 44 -6.45 -7.50 -5.59
N GLY A 45 -5.30 -6.95 -5.98
CA GLY A 45 -5.21 -5.68 -6.73
C GLY A 45 -5.94 -4.54 -6.03
N ALA A 46 -5.91 -4.50 -4.69
CA ALA A 46 -6.65 -3.51 -3.91
C ALA A 46 -5.89 -2.17 -3.76
N ILE A 47 -4.63 -2.12 -4.19
CA ILE A 47 -3.71 -1.00 -4.06
C ILE A 47 -3.22 -0.66 -5.47
N TYR A 48 -3.21 0.61 -5.84
CA TYR A 48 -2.78 1.09 -7.14
C TYR A 48 -2.20 2.50 -7.03
N TYR A 49 -1.31 2.87 -7.96
CA TYR A 49 -0.84 4.25 -8.06
C TYR A 49 -1.97 5.17 -8.48
N ARG A 50 -2.00 6.36 -7.89
CA ARG A 50 -2.93 7.43 -8.25
C ARG A 50 -2.15 8.68 -8.62
N PHE A 51 -1.96 8.88 -9.91
CA PHE A 51 -1.39 10.11 -10.44
C PHE A 51 -2.49 11.16 -10.55
N ARG A 52 -2.25 12.34 -10.01
CA ARG A 52 -3.14 13.51 -10.16
C ARG A 52 -2.42 14.47 -11.09
N PHE A 53 -2.98 14.68 -12.27
CA PHE A 53 -2.56 15.70 -13.23
C PHE A 53 -3.24 17.03 -12.90
#